data_AF-A0A089MVT2-F1
#
_entry.id   AF-A0A089MVT2-F1
#
_cell.length_a   1.000
_cell.length_b   1.000
_cell.length_c   1.000
_cell.angle_alpha   90.00
_cell.angle_beta   90.00
_cell.angle_gamma   90.00
#
_symmetry.space_group_name_H-M   'P 1'
#
loop_
_entity.id
_entity.type
_entity.pdbx_description
1 polymer ?
#
loop_
_entity_poly.entity_id
_entity_poly.type
_entity_poly.pdbx_seq_one_letter_code
_entity_poly.pdbx_strand_id
1 'polypeptide(L)' 'MNWSLLLLFFLLFILILKTPGILRLRSARDTAAFYGIWALTVMVTLADKADLSQLRPLDWVRSIMELLS' A
#
# COMPACT_ATOMS: atom_id res chain seq x y z
N MET A 1 14.43 -2.20 -12.24
CA MET A 1 13.02 -2.08 -12.69
C MET A 1 12.25 -1.35 -11.60
N ASN A 2 11.54 -0.27 -11.90
CA ASN A 2 10.95 0.59 -10.87
C ASN A 2 9.64 -0.03 -10.34
N TRP A 3 9.76 -1.09 -9.55
CA TRP A 3 8.64 -1.88 -9.01
C TRP A 3 7.66 -1.03 -8.20
N SER A 4 8.14 -0.02 -7.48
CA SER A 4 7.30 0.93 -6.73
C SER A 4 6.39 1.74 -7.66
N LEU A 5 6.87 2.06 -8.86
CA LEU A 5 6.08 2.77 -9.89
C LEU A 5 4.97 1.88 -10.46
N LEU A 6 5.27 0.59 -10.68
CA LEU A 6 4.30 -0.41 -11.13
C LEU A 6 3.22 -0.67 -10.05
N LEU A 7 3.64 -0.74 -8.78
CA LEU A 7 2.74 -0.82 -7.62
C LEU A 7 1.81 0.39 -7.51
N LEU A 8 2.33 1.60 -7.71
CA LEU A 8 1.49 2.82 -7.72
C LEU A 8 0.45 2.81 -8.84
N PHE A 9 0.83 2.37 -10.05
CA PHE A 9 -0.12 2.19 -11.15
C PHE A 9 -1.20 1.15 -10.81
N PHE A 10 -0.80 0.03 -10.20
CA PHE A 10 -1.75 -0.99 -9.76
C PHE A 10 -2.70 -0.47 -8.68
N LEU A 11 -2.21 0.31 -7.70
CA LEU A 11 -3.03 0.93 -6.66
C LEU A 11 -4.04 1.93 -7.22
N LEU A 12 -3.64 2.72 -8.22
CA LEU A 12 -4.56 3.61 -8.96
C LEU A 12 -5.63 2.82 -9.70
N PHE A 13 -5.24 1.72 -10.36
CA PHE A 13 -6.19 0.86 -11.07
C PHE A 13 -7.21 0.23 -10.13
N ILE A 14 -6.75 -0.32 -8.99
CA ILE A 14 -7.61 -0.89 -7.94
C ILE A 14 -8.59 0.16 -7.42
N LEU A 15 -8.12 1.39 -7.17
CA LEU A 15 -8.96 2.49 -6.72
C LEU A 15 -10.12 2.70 -7.69
N ILE A 16 -9.81 2.96 -8.96
CA ILE A 16 -10.81 3.24 -10.01
C ILE A 16 -11.79 2.07 -10.17
N LEU A 17 -11.29 0.84 -10.14
CA LEU A 17 -12.11 -0.36 -10.34
C LEU A 17 -13.05 -0.63 -9.15
N LYS A 18 -12.59 -0.42 -7.91
CA LYS A 18 -13.35 -0.74 -6.69
C LYS A 18 -14.23 0.41 -6.20
N THR A 19 -13.90 1.66 -6.49
CA THR A 19 -14.70 2.84 -6.10
C THR A 19 -16.19 2.71 -6.43
N PRO A 20 -16.63 2.33 -7.66
CA PRO A 20 -18.06 2.19 -7.96
C PRO A 20 -18.75 1.07 -7.16
N GLY A 21 -18.04 -0.03 -6.87
CA GLY A 21 -18.57 -1.12 -6.04
C GLY A 21 -18.75 -0.70 -4.58
N ILE A 22 -17.79 0.05 -4.04
CA ILE A 22 -17.81 0.54 -2.65
C ILE A 22 -18.92 1.60 -2.46
N LEU A 23 -19.06 2.52 -3.41
CA LEU A 23 -20.17 3.48 -3.44
C LEU A 23 -21.53 2.77 -3.46
N ARG A 24 -21.63 1.63 -4.15
CA ARG A 24 -22.86 0.83 -4.25
C ARG A 24 -23.18 0.05 -2.97
N LEU A 25 -22.17 -0.34 -2.20
CA LEU A 25 -22.33 -1.06 -0.93
C LEU A 25 -22.93 -0.18 0.19
N ARG A 26 -22.88 1.16 0.10
CA ARG A 26 -23.37 2.14 1.11
C ARG A 26 -22.90 1.91 2.56
N SER A 27 -21.96 0.99 2.77
CA SER A 27 -21.38 0.68 4.07
C SER A 27 -20.23 1.62 4.36
N ALA A 28 -20.45 2.57 5.27
CA ALA A 28 -19.43 3.53 5.69
C ALA A 28 -18.19 2.83 6.29
N ARG A 29 -18.39 1.69 6.98
CA ARG A 29 -17.32 0.92 7.60
C ARG A 29 -16.40 0.28 6.55
N ASP A 30 -16.98 -0.37 5.55
CA ASP A 30 -16.19 -1.04 4.49
C ASP A 30 -15.48 -0.01 3.61
N THR A 31 -16.13 1.13 3.39
CA THR A 31 -15.55 2.28 2.69
C THR A 31 -14.34 2.82 3.46
N ALA A 32 -14.49 3.09 4.75
CA ALA A 32 -13.40 3.58 5.60
C ALA A 32 -12.24 2.57 5.70
N ALA A 33 -12.54 1.28 5.84
CA ALA A 33 -11.52 0.23 5.87
C ALA A 33 -10.75 0.15 4.55
N PHE A 34 -11.45 0.16 3.41
CA PHE A 34 -10.81 0.14 2.10
C PHE A 34 -9.92 1.36 1.88
N TYR A 35 -10.44 2.57 2.07
CA TYR A 35 -9.65 3.79 1.87
C TYR A 35 -8.50 3.90 2.88
N GLY A 36 -8.68 3.43 4.12
CA GLY A 36 -7.62 3.38 5.12
C GLY A 36 -6.47 2.47 4.71
N ILE A 37 -6.76 1.22 4.32
CA ILE A 37 -5.74 0.26 3.86
C ILE A 37 -5.09 0.76 2.57
N TRP A 38 -5.89 1.30 1.63
CA TRP A 38 -5.37 1.83 0.37
C TRP A 38 -4.41 3.00 0.61
N ALA A 39 -4.81 4.00 1.41
CA ALA A 39 -3.98 5.16 1.72
C ALA A 39 -2.70 4.78 2.44
N LEU A 40 -2.77 3.84 3.39
CA LEU A 40 -1.60 3.34 4.11
C LEU A 40 -0.62 2.64 3.17
N THR A 41 -1.14 1.86 2.22
CA THR A 41 -0.31 1.20 1.20
C THR A 41 0.37 2.21 0.27
N VAL A 42 -0.35 3.25 -0.16
CA VAL A 42 0.21 4.35 -0.97
C VAL A 42 1.31 5.08 -0.18
N MET A 43 1.07 5.43 1.08
CA MET A 43 2.04 6.08 1.97
C MET A 43 3.34 5.26 2.08
N VAL A 44 3.23 3.95 2.34
CA VAL A 44 4.40 3.07 2.44
C VAL A 44 5.15 2.97 1.11
N THR A 45 4.42 2.86 0.00
CA THR A 45 5.05 2.78 -1.33
C THR A 45 5.77 4.08 -1.71
N LEU A 46 5.21 5.24 -1.32
CA LEU A 46 5.85 6.54 -1.50
C LEU A 46 7.04 6.74 -0.58
N ALA A 47 6.96 6.30 0.68
CA ALA A 47 8.07 6.34 1.63
C ALA A 47 9.25 5.48 1.16
N ASP A 48 8.96 4.28 0.65
CA ASP A 48 9.95 3.41 0.01
C ASP A 48 10.62 4.09 -1.20
N LYS A 49 9.84 4.81 -2.02
CA LYS A 49 10.36 5.53 -3.18
C LYS A 49 11.16 6.79 -2.82
N ALA A 50 10.92 7.37 -1.64
CA ALA A 50 11.61 8.55 -1.13
C ALA A 50 12.90 8.20 -0.35
N ASP A 51 13.28 6.92 -0.31
CA ASP A 51 14.38 6.40 0.53
C ASP A 51 14.25 6.79 2.01
N LEU A 52 13.00 7.01 2.47
CA LEU A 52 12.68 7.25 3.88
C LEU A 52 12.75 5.91 4.62
N SER A 53 13.98 5.48 4.92
CA SER A 53 14.35 4.23 5.59
C SER A 53 13.62 3.99 6.92
N GLN A 54 13.13 5.05 7.59
CA GLN A 54 12.39 4.93 8.85
C GLN A 54 10.98 4.33 8.70
N LEU A 55 10.42 4.27 7.49
CA LEU A 55 9.06 3.79 7.23
C LEU A 55 9.04 2.56 6.31
N ARG A 56 10.10 1.76 6.31
CA ARG A 56 10.17 0.48 5.61
C ARG A 56 9.78 -0.68 6.54
N PRO A 57 8.49 -1.10 6.56
CA PRO A 57 8.09 -2.31 7.25
C PRO A 57 8.62 -3.60 6.58
N LEU A 58 9.60 -3.52 5.68
CA LEU A 58 10.31 -4.69 5.16
C LEU A 58 11.73 -4.81 5.72
N ASP A 59 12.27 -3.75 6.33
CA ASP A 59 13.62 -3.80 6.91
C ASP A 59 13.67 -4.72 8.13
N TRP A 60 12.60 -4.84 8.93
CA TRP A 60 12.54 -5.84 10.00
C TRP A 60 12.56 -7.28 9.47
N VAL A 61 11.90 -7.53 8.33
CA VAL A 61 11.92 -8.85 7.67
C VAL A 61 13.34 -9.17 7.21
N ARG A 62 14.05 -8.16 6.67
CA ARG A 62 15.45 -8.28 6.28
C ARG A 62 16.36 -8.57 7.47
N SER A 63 16.20 -7.86 8.59
CA SER A 63 16.96 -8.11 9.81
C SER A 63 16.72 -9.51 10.39
N ILE A 64 15.51 -10.05 10.29
CA ILE A 64 15.23 -11.44 10.69
C ILE A 64 15.89 -12.43 9.73
N MET A 65 15.87 -12.15 8.42
CA MET A 65 16.50 -13.01 7.42
C MET A 65 18.03 -13.07 7.59
N GLU A 66 18.67 -11.93 7.90
CA GLU A 66 20.10 -11.86 8.21
C GLU A 66 20.46 -12.56 9.53
N LEU A 67 19.57 -12.55 10.53
CA LEU A 67 19.75 -13.29 11.78
C LEU A 67 19.65 -14.82 11.61
N LEU A 68 19.02 -15.29 10.52
CA LEU A 68 18.80 -16.71 10.23
C LEU A 68 19.83 -17.30 9.24
N SER A 69 20.73 -16.48 8.68
CA SER A 69 21.83 -16.90 7.81
C SER A 69 23.14 -17.03 8.56
#